data_AF-A0A961Q334-F1
#
_entry.id   AF-A0A961Q334-F1
#
_cell.length_a   1.000
_cell.length_b   1.000
_cell.length_c   1.000
_cell.angle_alpha   90.00
_cell.angle_beta   90.00
_cell.angle_gamma   90.00
#
_symmetry.space_group_name_H-M   'P 1'
#
loop_
_entity.id
_entity.type
_entity.pdbx_description
1 polymer ?
#
loop_
_entity_poly.entity_id
_entity_poly.type
_entity_poly.pdbx_seq_one_letter_code
_entity_poly.pdbx_strand_id
1 'polypeptide(L)'
;MHHVHESPPVMLVPLFILAAGALAAGFLFHDWFIGHEYEHFWKGALFTLPDNHILHDFHEVPMWVKLSPFVAMLLGFFTAWHFYIRSPNTPKALAERHHGLYLFLLNKWYFDELYDFLFVRPAKRLGHFLWKKGDGWLIDGFGPDGVSARVIDVTQRVVKLQSGYLYHYAFAMLIGVAALVTWMMLGGAN
;
A
#
# COMPACT_ATOMS: atom_id res chain seq x y z
N MET A 1 0.07 40.73 -4.85
CA MET A 1 -0.65 39.96 -3.80
C MET A 1 -2.08 40.46 -3.70
N HIS A 2 -2.89 40.37 -4.77
CA HIS A 2 -4.16 41.12 -4.83
C HIS A 2 -5.41 40.34 -4.42
N HIS A 3 -5.34 39.04 -4.11
CA HIS A 3 -6.49 38.28 -3.62
C HIS A 3 -6.07 37.24 -2.58
N VAL A 4 -5.62 37.71 -1.41
CA VAL A 4 -5.65 36.89 -0.20
C VAL A 4 -7.01 37.14 0.42
N HIS A 5 -7.86 36.12 0.42
CA HIS A 5 -9.17 36.16 1.08
C HIS A 5 -9.17 35.13 2.21
N GLU A 6 -9.97 35.42 3.23
CA GLU A 6 -10.20 34.45 4.29
C GLU A 6 -10.90 33.20 3.75
N SER A 7 -10.68 32.08 4.44
CA SER A 7 -11.37 30.84 4.12
C SER A 7 -12.88 30.99 4.36
N PRO A 8 -13.74 30.31 3.58
CA PRO A 8 -15.18 30.39 3.75
C PRO A 8 -15.60 29.92 5.16
N PRO A 9 -16.76 30.38 5.66
CA PRO A 9 -17.25 30.04 7.01
C PRO A 9 -17.33 28.53 7.29
N VAL A 10 -17.55 27.71 6.25
CA VAL A 10 -17.59 26.24 6.36
C VAL A 10 -16.27 25.65 6.87
N MET A 11 -15.13 26.32 6.64
CA MET A 11 -13.83 25.94 7.21
C MET A 11 -13.53 26.68 8.52
N LEU A 12 -13.85 27.97 8.60
CA LEU A 12 -13.54 28.78 9.78
C LEU A 12 -14.32 28.34 11.02
N VAL A 13 -15.61 28.00 10.87
CA VAL A 13 -16.46 27.62 12.01
C VAL A 13 -15.92 26.37 12.71
N PRO A 14 -15.60 25.25 12.02
CA PRO A 14 -14.92 24.13 12.65
C PRO A 14 -13.58 24.50 13.31
N LEU A 15 -12.76 25.33 12.65
CA LEU A 15 -11.47 25.75 13.21
C LEU A 15 -11.62 26.55 14.51
N PHE A 16 -12.60 27.44 14.59
CA PHE A 16 -12.89 28.19 15.83
C PHE A 16 -13.37 27.27 16.95
N ILE A 17 -14.23 26.30 16.64
CA ILE A 17 -14.69 25.31 17.62
C ILE A 17 -13.49 24.48 18.13
N LEU A 18 -12.62 24.03 17.23
CA LEU A 18 -11.41 23.29 17.58
C LEU A 18 -10.44 24.14 18.42
N ALA A 19 -10.25 25.42 18.09
CA ALA A 19 -9.41 26.33 18.84
C ALA A 19 -9.94 26.59 20.25
N ALA A 20 -11.25 26.83 20.39
CA ALA A 20 -11.89 26.97 21.70
C ALA A 20 -11.77 25.68 22.52
N GLY A 21 -11.97 24.52 21.88
CA GLY A 21 -11.75 23.21 22.47
C GLY A 21 -10.31 23.02 22.95
N ALA A 22 -9.31 23.36 22.13
CA ALA A 22 -7.90 23.23 22.49
C ALA A 22 -7.51 24.09 23.71
N LEU A 23 -8.09 25.29 23.85
CA LEU A 23 -7.86 26.16 25.01
C LEU A 23 -8.54 25.63 26.28
N ALA A 24 -9.77 25.14 26.16
CA ALA A 24 -10.57 24.74 27.33
C ALA A 24 -10.31 23.29 27.77
N ALA A 25 -9.98 22.38 26.85
CA ALA A 25 -9.90 20.95 27.12
C ALA A 25 -8.86 20.61 28.20
N GLY A 26 -7.70 21.27 28.17
CA GLY A 26 -6.65 21.04 29.16
C GLY A 26 -7.11 21.38 30.59
N PHE A 27 -7.86 22.47 30.77
CA PHE A 27 -8.36 22.88 32.10
C PHE A 27 -9.57 22.05 32.54
N LEU A 28 -10.53 21.80 31.64
CA LEU A 28 -11.79 21.12 31.97
C LEU A 28 -11.61 19.62 32.25
N PHE A 29 -10.69 18.97 31.53
CA PHE A 29 -10.52 17.51 31.61
C PHE A 29 -9.32 17.07 32.45
N HIS A 30 -8.53 18.01 32.99
CA HIS A 30 -7.34 17.73 33.79
C HIS A 30 -7.58 16.68 34.88
N ASP A 31 -8.61 16.91 35.72
CA ASP A 31 -8.84 16.07 36.91
C ASP A 31 -9.29 14.65 36.55
N TRP A 32 -10.03 14.49 35.45
CA TRP A 32 -10.48 13.20 34.94
C TRP A 32 -9.37 12.42 34.21
N PHE A 33 -8.46 13.11 33.51
CA PHE A 33 -7.45 12.46 32.66
C PHE A 33 -6.13 12.17 33.35
N ILE A 34 -5.71 13.00 34.30
CA ILE A 34 -4.43 12.86 35.01
C ILE A 34 -4.50 13.20 36.51
N GLY A 35 -5.66 13.64 37.00
CA GLY A 35 -5.85 13.99 38.40
C GLY A 35 -6.51 12.88 39.22
N HIS A 36 -7.16 13.29 40.31
CA HIS A 36 -7.70 12.39 41.34
C HIS A 36 -8.83 11.46 40.82
N GLU A 37 -9.52 11.84 39.75
CA GLU A 37 -10.63 11.07 39.18
C GLU A 37 -10.18 10.09 38.08
N TYR A 38 -8.87 9.97 37.85
CA TYR A 38 -8.28 9.11 36.82
C TYR A 38 -8.82 7.68 36.85
N GLU A 39 -8.78 7.03 38.02
CA GLU A 39 -9.22 5.63 38.17
C GLU A 39 -10.70 5.46 37.81
N HIS A 40 -11.55 6.40 38.26
CA HIS A 40 -12.98 6.35 38.03
C HIS A 40 -13.37 6.72 36.59
N PHE A 41 -12.60 7.59 35.94
CA PHE A 41 -12.82 7.97 34.54
C PHE A 41 -12.44 6.84 33.58
N TRP A 42 -11.24 6.27 33.74
CA TRP A 42 -10.73 5.24 32.83
C TRP A 42 -11.25 3.83 33.12
N LYS A 43 -11.70 3.54 34.35
CA LYS A 43 -12.31 2.26 34.76
C LYS A 43 -11.54 1.01 34.29
N GLY A 44 -10.21 1.08 34.28
CA GLY A 44 -9.33 -0.01 33.84
C GLY A 44 -9.15 -0.16 32.32
N ALA A 45 -9.62 0.79 31.51
CA ALA A 45 -9.33 0.83 30.06
C ALA A 45 -7.85 1.04 29.76
N LEU A 46 -7.13 1.73 30.66
CA LEU A 46 -5.69 1.87 30.64
C LEU A 46 -5.09 0.87 31.64
N PHE A 47 -4.34 -0.10 31.14
CA PHE A 47 -3.68 -1.10 31.97
C PHE A 47 -2.41 -0.50 32.61
N THR A 48 -2.41 -0.38 33.93
CA THR A 48 -1.25 -0.01 34.74
C THR A 48 -0.78 -1.23 35.54
N LEU A 49 0.54 -1.47 35.57
CA LEU A 49 1.09 -2.51 36.44
C LEU A 49 0.83 -2.16 37.92
N PRO A 50 0.67 -3.17 38.81
CA PRO A 50 0.40 -2.94 40.24
C PRO A 50 1.44 -2.05 40.95
N ASP A 51 2.71 -2.13 40.53
CA ASP A 51 3.83 -1.36 41.11
C ASP A 51 4.11 -0.04 40.38
N ASN A 52 3.27 0.35 39.41
CA ASN A 52 3.49 1.54 38.61
C ASN A 52 2.85 2.79 39.25
N HIS A 53 3.62 3.49 40.08
CA HIS A 53 3.18 4.72 40.78
C HIS A 53 3.52 6.02 40.04
N ILE A 54 3.97 5.97 38.78
CA ILE A 54 4.42 7.14 38.01
C ILE A 54 3.40 8.29 38.01
N LEU A 55 2.10 7.99 37.96
CA LEU A 55 1.05 9.02 37.99
C LEU A 55 0.92 9.70 39.36
N HIS A 56 1.14 8.97 40.45
CA HIS A 56 1.14 9.51 41.81
C HIS A 56 2.43 10.30 42.10
N ASP A 57 3.57 9.77 41.65
CA ASP A 57 4.90 10.35 41.88
C ASP A 57 5.17 11.60 41.01
N PHE A 58 4.36 11.83 39.98
CA PHE A 58 4.47 12.99 39.09
C PHE A 58 4.40 14.34 39.85
N HIS A 59 3.67 14.38 40.98
CA HIS A 59 3.58 15.58 41.80
C HIS A 59 4.89 15.91 42.51
N GLU A 60 5.72 14.91 42.82
CA GLU A 60 6.97 15.05 43.57
C GLU A 60 8.15 15.50 42.71
N VAL A 61 7.97 15.51 41.38
CA VAL A 61 9.02 15.92 40.44
C VAL A 61 9.42 17.39 40.70
N PRO A 62 10.73 17.70 40.74
CA PRO A 62 11.23 19.05 40.93
C PRO A 62 10.67 20.06 39.92
N MET A 63 10.45 21.29 40.37
CA MET A 63 9.87 22.36 39.54
C MET A 63 10.65 22.62 38.24
N TRP A 64 11.98 22.48 38.25
CA TRP A 64 12.81 22.72 37.05
C TRP A 64 12.50 21.71 35.93
N VAL A 65 12.15 20.46 36.27
CA VAL A 65 11.74 19.45 35.29
C VAL A 65 10.39 19.83 34.69
N LYS A 66 9.44 20.27 35.53
CA LYS A 66 8.11 20.73 35.08
C LYS A 66 8.21 21.94 34.14
N LEU A 67 9.17 22.83 34.37
CA LEU A 67 9.43 23.99 33.51
C LEU A 67 10.29 23.68 32.27
N SER A 68 10.98 22.54 32.23
CA SER A 68 11.91 22.22 31.15
C SER A 68 11.27 22.14 29.76
N PRO A 69 10.04 21.59 29.56
CA PRO A 69 9.40 21.61 28.25
C PRO A 69 9.06 23.03 27.79
N PHE A 70 8.68 23.91 28.72
CA PHE A 70 8.41 25.33 28.42
C PHE A 70 9.68 26.07 27.98
N VAL A 71 10.79 25.83 28.67
CA VAL A 71 12.09 26.39 28.26
C VAL A 71 12.53 25.83 26.90
N ALA A 72 12.38 24.53 26.66
CA ALA A 72 12.68 23.91 25.37
C ALA A 72 11.81 24.49 24.23
N MET A 73 10.52 24.73 24.48
CA MET A 73 9.61 25.39 23.55
C MET A 73 10.10 26.80 23.20
N LEU A 74 10.47 27.61 24.20
CA LEU A 74 10.99 28.97 23.96
C LEU A 74 12.29 28.94 23.15
N LEU A 75 13.24 28.06 23.48
CA LEU A 75 14.48 27.90 22.73
C LEU A 75 14.21 27.49 21.28
N GLY A 76 13.29 26.54 21.06
CA GLY A 76 12.83 26.13 19.73
C GLY A 76 12.19 27.28 18.94
N PHE A 77 11.33 28.06 19.59
CA PHE A 77 10.69 29.24 19.00
C PHE A 77 11.72 30.29 18.58
N PHE A 78 12.65 30.67 19.47
CA PHE A 78 13.66 31.68 19.17
C PHE A 78 14.62 31.23 18.08
N THR A 79 15.03 29.96 18.08
CA THR A 79 15.86 29.41 17.00
C THR A 79 15.15 29.41 15.67
N ALA A 80 13.88 28.98 15.61
CA ALA A 80 13.06 29.03 14.40
C ALA A 80 12.86 30.47 13.91
N TRP A 81 12.50 31.40 14.79
CA TRP A 81 12.36 32.81 14.46
C TRP A 81 13.66 33.40 13.89
N HIS A 82 14.80 33.09 14.51
CA HIS A 82 16.10 33.53 14.01
C HIS A 82 16.39 32.98 12.60
N PHE A 83 16.12 31.69 12.39
CA PHE A 83 16.42 30.97 11.16
C PHE A 83 15.51 31.39 9.99
N TYR A 84 14.24 31.68 10.24
CA TYR A 84 13.26 31.93 9.19
C TYR A 84 12.87 33.40 9.02
N ILE A 85 12.94 34.23 10.07
CA ILE A 85 12.56 35.65 10.01
C ILE A 85 13.79 36.54 9.99
N ARG A 86 14.72 36.37 10.95
CA ARG A 86 15.84 37.31 11.10
C ARG A 86 16.97 37.08 10.10
N SER A 87 17.34 35.82 9.84
CA SER A 87 18.41 35.49 8.88
C SER A 87 18.12 34.19 8.12
N PRO A 88 17.34 34.25 7.03
CA PRO A 88 17.02 33.11 6.17
C PRO A 88 18.22 32.41 5.52
N ASN A 89 19.40 33.02 5.55
CA ASN A 89 20.63 32.42 5.02
C ASN A 89 21.28 31.43 6.01
N THR A 90 20.95 31.52 7.31
CA THR A 90 21.56 30.65 8.34
C THR A 90 21.20 29.16 8.21
N PRO A 91 19.96 28.75 7.90
CA PRO A 91 19.64 27.34 7.69
C PRO A 91 20.37 26.76 6.49
N LYS A 92 20.51 27.57 5.41
CA LYS A 92 21.22 27.17 4.20
C LYS A 92 22.71 26.92 4.48
N ALA A 93 23.37 27.86 5.16
CA ALA A 93 24.76 27.69 5.55
C ALA A 93 24.99 26.49 6.48
N LEU A 94 24.05 26.20 7.39
CA LEU A 94 24.11 25.03 8.26
C LEU A 94 23.95 23.72 7.47
N ALA A 95 23.04 23.68 6.51
CA ALA A 95 22.80 22.55 5.62
C ALA A 95 24.01 22.26 4.71
N GLU A 96 24.67 23.31 4.20
CA GLU A 96 25.90 23.18 3.40
C GLU A 96 27.06 22.62 4.23
N ARG A 97 27.19 23.02 5.50
CA ARG A 97 28.22 22.49 6.41
C ARG A 97 27.97 21.03 6.82
N HIS A 98 26.71 20.66 7.04
CA HIS A 98 26.32 19.33 7.51
C HIS A 98 25.49 18.59 6.48
N HIS A 99 25.98 18.53 5.25
CA HIS A 99 25.22 18.00 4.11
C HIS A 99 24.70 16.56 4.34
N GLY A 100 25.52 15.70 4.96
CA GLY A 100 25.11 14.32 5.27
C GLY A 100 23.92 14.23 6.24
N LEU A 101 23.97 14.97 7.36
CA LEU A 101 22.87 15.03 8.33
C LEU A 101 21.63 15.69 7.71
N TYR A 102 21.85 16.73 6.91
CA TYR A 102 20.77 17.39 6.18
C TYR A 102 20.08 16.42 5.23
N LEU A 103 20.83 15.70 4.39
CA LEU A 103 20.26 14.70 3.47
C LEU A 103 19.56 13.57 4.23
N PHE A 104 20.11 13.12 5.36
CA PHE A 104 19.48 12.11 6.19
C PHE A 104 18.10 12.55 6.70
N LEU A 105 18.01 13.77 7.26
CA LEU A 105 16.74 14.32 7.75
C LEU A 105 15.78 14.69 6.61
N LEU A 106 16.31 15.22 5.49
CA LEU A 106 15.54 15.58 4.30
C LEU A 106 14.87 14.37 3.65
N ASN A 107 15.61 13.25 3.53
CA ASN A 107 15.09 12.01 2.98
C ASN A 107 14.37 11.15 4.05
N LYS A 108 13.85 11.77 5.12
CA LYS A 108 13.11 11.09 6.21
C LYS A 108 13.79 9.80 6.70
N TRP A 109 15.11 9.87 6.85
CA TRP A 109 15.96 8.77 7.32
C TRP A 109 16.09 7.59 6.35
N TYR A 110 15.75 7.79 5.07
CA TYR A 110 15.78 6.79 4.01
C TYR A 110 14.91 5.55 4.25
N PHE A 111 13.95 5.63 5.18
CA PHE A 111 13.11 4.49 5.53
C PHE A 111 12.14 4.13 4.40
N ASP A 112 11.59 5.15 3.73
CA ASP A 112 10.70 5.00 2.58
C ASP A 112 11.42 4.27 1.42
N GLU A 113 12.65 4.68 1.12
CA GLU A 113 13.49 4.10 0.06
C GLU A 113 13.94 2.68 0.39
N LEU A 114 14.31 2.43 1.66
CA LEU A 114 14.65 1.10 2.13
C LEU A 114 13.44 0.15 2.01
N TYR A 115 12.26 0.61 2.39
CA TYR A 115 11.03 -0.16 2.28
C TYR A 115 10.67 -0.44 0.81
N ASP A 116 10.79 0.56 -0.06
CA ASP A 116 10.57 0.38 -1.51
C ASP A 116 11.55 -0.64 -2.10
N PHE A 117 12.83 -0.54 -1.74
CA PHE A 117 13.86 -1.44 -2.22
C PHE A 117 13.70 -2.87 -1.70
N LEU A 118 13.41 -3.04 -0.41
CA LEU A 118 13.40 -4.34 0.26
C LEU A 118 12.09 -5.10 0.07
N PHE A 119 10.95 -4.41 0.05
CA PHE A 119 9.63 -5.06 0.02
C PHE A 119 8.88 -4.78 -1.28
N VAL A 120 8.76 -3.52 -1.68
CA VAL A 120 7.88 -3.13 -2.80
C VAL A 120 8.41 -3.63 -4.14
N ARG A 121 9.68 -3.36 -4.48
CA ARG A 121 10.27 -3.78 -5.76
C ARG A 121 10.35 -5.30 -5.89
N PRO A 122 10.79 -6.07 -4.89
CA PRO A 122 10.81 -7.53 -5.00
C PRO A 122 9.40 -8.11 -5.11
N ALA A 123 8.43 -7.62 -4.34
CA ALA A 123 7.04 -8.06 -4.45
C ALA A 123 6.46 -7.76 -5.84
N LYS A 124 6.71 -6.58 -6.40
CA LYS A 124 6.30 -6.22 -7.77
C LYS A 124 6.96 -7.13 -8.81
N ARG A 125 8.25 -7.43 -8.68
CA ARG A 125 8.98 -8.32 -9.59
C ARG A 125 8.43 -9.75 -9.52
N LEU A 126 8.18 -10.26 -8.32
CA LEU A 126 7.56 -11.57 -8.11
C LEU A 126 6.16 -11.62 -8.73
N GLY A 127 5.33 -10.61 -8.48
CA GLY A 127 4.00 -10.51 -9.09
C GLY A 127 4.06 -10.47 -10.62
N HIS A 128 4.99 -9.69 -11.19
CA HIS A 128 5.17 -9.61 -12.64
C HIS A 128 5.67 -10.94 -13.23
N PHE A 129 6.56 -11.63 -12.53
CA PHE A 129 7.03 -12.95 -12.91
C PHE A 129 5.88 -13.95 -12.94
N LEU A 130 5.08 -14.02 -11.87
CA LEU A 130 3.92 -14.93 -11.80
C LEU A 130 2.90 -14.63 -12.90
N TRP A 131 2.63 -13.36 -13.19
CA TRP A 131 1.72 -12.99 -14.26
C TRP A 131 2.26 -13.36 -15.66
N LYS A 132 3.49 -12.96 -16.00
CA LYS A 132 4.01 -13.20 -17.36
C LYS A 132 4.42 -14.64 -17.62
N LYS A 133 4.97 -15.34 -16.62
CA LYS A 133 5.46 -16.72 -16.78
C LYS A 133 4.44 -17.76 -16.35
N GLY A 134 3.68 -17.50 -15.29
CA GLY A 134 2.61 -18.39 -14.85
C GLY A 134 1.40 -18.25 -15.76
N ASP A 135 0.75 -17.10 -15.73
CA ASP A 135 -0.53 -16.92 -16.43
C ASP A 135 -0.34 -16.91 -17.96
N GLY A 136 0.39 -15.91 -18.48
CA GLY A 136 0.46 -15.69 -19.92
C GLY A 136 1.23 -16.74 -20.74
N TRP A 137 2.20 -17.44 -20.16
CA TRP A 137 2.97 -18.46 -20.89
C TRP A 137 2.52 -19.89 -20.58
N LEU A 138 2.28 -20.22 -19.30
CA LEU A 138 1.92 -21.58 -18.91
C LEU A 138 0.42 -21.83 -19.01
N ILE A 139 -0.43 -20.93 -18.52
CA ILE A 139 -1.88 -21.14 -18.52
C ILE A 139 -2.47 -20.86 -19.91
N ASP A 140 -2.21 -19.69 -20.48
CA ASP A 140 -2.75 -19.33 -21.79
C ASP A 140 -2.14 -20.19 -22.91
N GLY A 141 -0.82 -20.42 -22.84
CA GLY A 141 -0.08 -21.19 -23.84
C GLY A 141 -0.44 -22.68 -23.90
N PHE A 142 -0.74 -23.32 -22.77
CA PHE A 142 -1.19 -24.73 -22.75
C PHE A 142 -2.72 -24.89 -22.71
N GLY A 143 -3.44 -23.83 -22.38
CA GLY A 143 -4.89 -23.82 -22.29
C GLY A 143 -5.54 -23.35 -23.60
N PRO A 144 -6.26 -22.21 -23.61
CA PRO A 144 -7.12 -21.83 -24.73
C PRO A 144 -6.37 -21.66 -26.06
N ASP A 145 -5.22 -21.01 -26.04
CA ASP A 145 -4.44 -20.71 -27.25
C ASP A 145 -3.72 -21.96 -27.76
N GLY A 146 -3.21 -22.79 -26.85
CA GLY A 146 -2.59 -24.08 -27.19
C GLY A 146 -3.59 -25.06 -27.82
N VAL A 147 -4.78 -25.17 -27.23
CA VAL A 147 -5.83 -26.06 -27.74
C VAL A 147 -6.37 -25.55 -29.08
N SER A 148 -6.65 -24.25 -29.19
CA SER A 148 -7.15 -23.65 -30.44
C SER A 148 -6.14 -23.78 -31.58
N ALA A 149 -4.83 -23.55 -31.33
CA ALA A 149 -3.78 -23.76 -32.32
C ALA A 149 -3.75 -25.21 -32.83
N ARG A 150 -3.88 -26.20 -31.94
CA ARG A 150 -3.94 -27.62 -32.33
C ARG A 150 -5.18 -27.96 -33.15
N VAL A 151 -6.33 -27.41 -32.79
CA VAL A 151 -7.58 -27.60 -33.56
C VAL A 151 -7.43 -27.02 -34.97
N ILE A 152 -6.85 -25.82 -35.10
CA ILE A 152 -6.58 -25.20 -36.40
C ILE A 152 -5.63 -26.06 -37.24
N ASP A 153 -4.52 -26.54 -36.66
CA ASP A 153 -3.56 -27.41 -37.33
C ASP A 153 -4.19 -28.68 -37.88
N VAL A 154 -5.01 -29.35 -37.05
CA VAL A 154 -5.73 -30.58 -37.46
C VAL A 154 -6.72 -30.26 -38.57
N THR A 155 -7.48 -29.18 -38.43
CA THR A 155 -8.49 -28.78 -39.42
C THR A 155 -7.85 -28.46 -40.76
N GLN A 156 -6.74 -27.73 -40.78
CA GLN A 156 -6.01 -27.41 -42.02
C GLN A 156 -5.47 -28.66 -42.71
N ARG A 157 -5.04 -29.69 -41.96
CA ARG A 157 -4.61 -30.97 -42.53
C ARG A 157 -5.79 -31.75 -43.11
N VAL A 158 -6.92 -31.78 -42.41
CA VAL A 158 -8.14 -32.47 -42.87
C VAL A 158 -8.68 -31.81 -44.15
N VAL A 159 -8.70 -30.48 -44.21
CA VAL A 159 -9.16 -29.74 -45.41
C VAL A 159 -8.29 -30.08 -46.63
N LYS A 160 -6.99 -30.28 -46.46
CA LYS A 160 -6.10 -30.69 -47.57
C LYS A 160 -6.38 -32.09 -48.12
N LEU A 161 -7.07 -32.97 -47.38
CA LEU A 161 -7.52 -34.27 -47.90
C LEU A 161 -8.67 -34.12 -48.90
N GLN A 162 -9.33 -32.96 -48.91
CA GLN A 162 -10.39 -32.65 -49.86
C GLN A 162 -9.77 -32.13 -51.18
N SER A 163 -9.39 -33.05 -52.08
CA SER A 163 -8.65 -32.74 -53.31
C SER A 163 -9.51 -32.20 -54.47
N GLY A 164 -10.84 -32.21 -54.34
CA GLY A 164 -11.77 -31.76 -55.39
C GLY A 164 -11.94 -32.71 -56.58
N TYR A 165 -11.13 -33.77 -56.69
CA TYR A 165 -11.24 -34.77 -57.76
C TYR A 165 -12.30 -35.84 -57.45
N LEU A 166 -13.22 -36.08 -58.38
CA LEU A 166 -14.33 -37.04 -58.23
C LEU A 166 -13.85 -38.47 -57.87
N TYR A 167 -12.71 -38.89 -58.43
CA TYR A 167 -12.12 -40.21 -58.17
C TYR A 167 -11.76 -40.45 -56.69
N HIS A 168 -11.29 -39.43 -55.98
CA HIS A 168 -10.93 -39.56 -54.56
C HIS A 168 -12.17 -39.82 -53.68
N TYR A 169 -13.30 -39.17 -54.00
CA TYR A 169 -14.56 -39.38 -53.31
C TYR A 169 -15.15 -40.77 -53.57
N ALA A 170 -15.12 -41.22 -54.83
CA ALA A 170 -15.57 -42.57 -55.19
C ALA A 170 -14.79 -43.65 -54.43
N PHE A 171 -13.46 -43.49 -54.34
CA PHE A 171 -12.59 -44.39 -53.59
C PHE A 171 -12.90 -44.39 -52.08
N ALA A 172 -13.10 -43.20 -51.48
CA ALA A 172 -13.47 -43.07 -50.07
C ALA A 172 -14.81 -43.74 -49.74
N MET A 173 -15.82 -43.60 -50.61
CA MET A 173 -17.12 -44.26 -50.45
C MET A 173 -17.00 -45.79 -50.46
N LEU A 174 -16.20 -46.33 -51.38
CA LEU A 174 -16.02 -47.77 -51.52
C LEU A 174 -15.31 -48.38 -50.29
N ILE A 175 -14.29 -47.70 -49.77
CA ILE A 175 -13.65 -48.06 -48.49
C ILE A 175 -14.65 -47.97 -47.33
N GLY A 176 -15.45 -46.90 -47.27
CA GLY A 176 -16.45 -46.72 -46.21
C GLY A 176 -17.48 -47.85 -46.17
N VAL A 177 -18.00 -48.26 -47.33
CA VAL A 177 -18.94 -49.39 -47.44
C VAL A 177 -18.27 -50.70 -47.03
N ALA A 178 -17.07 -50.97 -47.52
CA ALA A 178 -16.34 -52.19 -47.15
C ALA A 178 -16.08 -52.25 -45.64
N ALA A 179 -15.62 -51.16 -45.03
CA ALA A 179 -15.37 -51.08 -43.59
C ALA A 179 -16.64 -51.25 -42.76
N LEU A 180 -17.77 -50.65 -43.16
CA LEU A 180 -19.06 -50.83 -42.49
C LEU A 180 -19.55 -52.27 -42.55
N VAL A 181 -19.46 -52.92 -43.72
CA VAL A 181 -19.84 -54.33 -43.89
C VAL A 181 -18.95 -55.23 -43.03
N THR A 182 -17.63 -55.01 -43.05
CA THR A 182 -16.68 -55.76 -42.20
C THR A 182 -16.96 -55.55 -40.71
N TRP A 183 -17.21 -54.32 -40.28
CA TRP A 183 -17.55 -54.02 -38.88
C TRP A 183 -18.87 -54.67 -38.47
N MET A 184 -19.89 -54.66 -39.32
CA MET A 184 -21.17 -55.28 -39.04
C MET A 184 -21.07 -56.81 -38.98
N MET A 185 -20.24 -57.43 -39.82
CA MET A 185 -19.96 -58.86 -39.77
C MET A 185 -19.19 -59.28 -38.51
N LEU A 186 -18.28 -58.43 -38.01
CA LEU A 186 -17.50 -58.70 -36.79
C LEU A 186 -18.28 -58.34 -35.51
N GLY A 187 -19.09 -57.28 -35.53
CA GLY A 187 -19.90 -56.82 -34.39
C GLY A 187 -21.24 -57.56 -34.25
N GLY A 188 -21.74 -58.17 -35.34
CA GLY A 188 -22.88 -59.10 -35.32
C GLY A 188 -22.50 -60.53 -34.98
N ALA A 189 -21.23 -60.80 -34.65
CA ALA A 189 -20.71 -62.11 -34.26
C ALA A 189 -20.62 -62.31 -32.72
N ASN A 190 -21.43 -61.56 -31.95
CA ASN A 190 -21.71 -61.81 -30.54
C ASN A 190 -23.20 -62.13 -30.35
#